data_AF-A0A933LNB4-F1
#
_entry.id   AF-A0A933LNB4-F1
#
_cell.length_a   1.000
_cell.length_b   1.000
_cell.length_c   1.000
_cell.angle_alpha   90.00
_cell.angle_beta   90.00
_cell.angle_gamma   90.00
#
_symmetry.space_group_name_H-M   'P 1'
#
loop_
_entity.id
_entity.type
_entity.pdbx_description
1 polymer ?
#
loop_
_entity_poly.entity_id
_entity_poly.type
_entity_poly.pdbx_seq_one_letter_code
_entity_poly.pdbx_strand_id
1 'polypeptide(L)' 'MQIDPIWFAVIMTIMMEFALITPPVGLNLFVITGLQPGTTWEEVFRGTLPFMVLMALTLVLVIAFPSLSTWLPRYVR' A
#
# COMPACT_ATOMS: atom_id res chain seq x y z
N MET A 1 12.56 -20.85 8.82
CA MET A 1 12.85 -19.69 7.97
C MET A 1 13.13 -18.50 8.87
N GLN A 2 14.37 -18.00 8.93
CA GLN A 2 14.64 -16.73 9.62
C GLN A 2 14.16 -15.62 8.70
N ILE A 3 13.02 -15.01 9.01
CA ILE A 3 12.47 -13.88 8.25
C ILE A 3 13.17 -12.61 8.74
N ASP A 4 13.73 -11.83 7.81
CA ASP A 4 14.30 -10.53 8.14
C ASP A 4 13.16 -9.60 8.63
N PRO A 5 13.24 -9.09 9.87
CA PRO A 5 12.17 -8.28 10.45
C PRO A 5 11.95 -6.96 9.72
N ILE A 6 12.96 -6.41 9.04
CA ILE A 6 12.83 -5.19 8.23
C ILE A 6 12.02 -5.51 6.98
N TRP A 7 12.35 -6.60 6.29
CA TRP A 7 11.60 -7.04 5.12
C TRP A 7 10.13 -7.31 5.47
N PHE A 8 9.89 -7.99 6.58
CA PHE A 8 8.53 -8.23 7.07
C PHE A 8 7.80 -6.92 7.42
N ALA A 9 8.46 -5.99 8.11
CA ALA A 9 7.87 -4.70 8.44
C ALA A 9 7.47 -3.91 7.18
N VAL A 10 8.29 -3.91 6.14
CA VAL A 10 7.97 -3.23 4.88
C VAL A 10 6.76 -3.86 4.18
N ILE A 11 6.69 -5.19 4.13
CA ILE A 11 5.51 -5.88 3.58
C ILE A 11 4.26 -5.50 4.37
N MET A 12 4.34 -5.52 5.71
CA MET A 12 3.23 -5.13 6.57
C MET A 12 2.80 -3.68 6.32
N THR A 13 3.74 -2.75 6.17
CA THR A 13 3.43 -1.35 5.83
C THR A 13 2.68 -1.24 4.51
N ILE A 14 3.13 -1.93 3.46
CA ILE A 14 2.45 -1.91 2.16
C ILE A 14 1.04 -2.51 2.27
N MET A 15 0.87 -3.61 3.03
CA MET A 15 -0.45 -4.21 3.25
C MET A 15 -1.39 -3.31 4.05
N MET A 16 -0.88 -2.58 5.05
CA MET A 16 -1.68 -1.61 5.80
C MET A 16 -2.18 -0.49 4.88
N GLU A 17 -1.31 0.09 4.05
CA GLU A 17 -1.72 1.09 3.06
C GLU A 17 -2.77 0.54 2.10
N PHE A 18 -2.62 -0.72 1.66
CA PHE A 18 -3.57 -1.35 0.75
C PHE A 18 -4.95 -1.51 1.40
N ALA A 19 -5.00 -1.77 2.72
CA ALA A 19 -6.24 -1.83 3.48
C ALA A 19 -6.93 -0.45 3.60
N LEU A 20 -6.17 0.64 3.67
CA LEU A 20 -6.73 2.00 3.79
C LEU A 20 -7.41 2.48 2.51
N ILE A 21 -7.07 1.91 1.35
CA ILE A 21 -7.67 2.27 0.05
C ILE A 21 -8.69 1.24 -0.44
N THR A 22 -8.65 0.00 0.03
CA THR A 22 -9.58 -1.06 -0.41
C THR A 22 -10.80 -1.13 0.53
N PRO A 23 -12.04 -1.22 0.02
CA PRO A 23 -13.20 -1.53 0.86
C PRO A 23 -13.02 -2.92 1.50
N PRO A 24 -13.28 -3.13 2.81
CA PRO A 24 -14.30 -2.48 3.66
C PRO A 24 -13.80 -1.35 4.55
N VAL A 25 -12.49 -1.17 4.75
CA VAL A 25 -11.96 -0.08 5.58
C VAL A 25 -11.97 1.22 4.78
N GLY A 26 -11.28 1.24 3.62
CA GLY A 26 -11.38 2.28 2.60
C GLY A 26 -11.29 3.72 3.12
N LEU A 27 -10.64 3.93 4.27
CA LEU A 27 -10.70 5.17 5.04
C LEU A 27 -10.28 6.37 4.20
N ASN A 28 -9.24 6.21 3.39
CA ASN A 28 -8.74 7.28 2.52
C ASN A 28 -9.80 7.68 1.48
N LEU A 29 -10.54 6.73 0.92
CA LEU A 29 -11.63 7.00 -0.02
C LEU A 29 -12.82 7.66 0.69
N PHE A 30 -13.17 7.18 1.89
CA PHE A 30 -14.24 7.78 2.70
C PHE A 30 -13.97 9.23 3.04
N VAL A 31 -12.75 9.56 3.47
CA VAL A 31 -12.36 10.95 3.79
C VAL A 31 -12.47 11.83 2.54
N ILE A 32 -11.99 11.39 1.38
CA ILE A 32 -12.07 12.17 0.13
C ILE A 32 -13.54 12.40 -0.28
N THR A 33 -14.37 11.35 -0.24
CA THR A 33 -15.81 11.50 -0.56
C THR A 33 -16.53 12.46 0.40
N GLY A 34 -16.09 12.57 1.65
CA GLY A 34 -16.65 13.51 2.63
C GLY A 34 -16.21 14.96 2.42
N LEU A 35 -15.07 15.20 1.79
CA LEU A 35 -14.54 16.54 1.51
C LEU A 35 -15.10 17.15 0.21
N GLN A 36 -15.55 16.31 -0.73
CA GLN A 36 -16.04 16.75 -2.04
C GLN A 36 -17.52 16.38 -2.27
N PRO A 37 -18.46 17.29 -1.95
CA PRO A 37 -19.87 17.06 -2.18
C PRO A 37 -20.16 16.80 -3.66
N GLY A 38 -20.96 15.77 -3.96
CA GLY A 38 -21.35 15.41 -5.32
C GLY A 38 -20.46 14.37 -6.00
N THR A 39 -19.35 13.97 -5.39
CA THR A 39 -18.53 12.86 -5.88
C THR A 39 -19.03 11.55 -5.27
N THR A 40 -19.28 10.56 -6.11
CA THR A 40 -19.73 9.23 -5.65
C THR A 40 -18.56 8.39 -5.18
N TRP A 41 -18.85 7.44 -4.29
CA TRP A 41 -17.84 6.51 -3.77
C TRP A 41 -17.18 5.69 -4.90
N GLU A 42 -17.96 5.33 -5.92
CA GLU A 42 -17.47 4.59 -7.10
C GLU A 42 -16.51 5.41 -7.97
N GLU A 43 -16.74 6.72 -8.12
CA GLU A 43 -15.84 7.60 -8.88
C GLU A 43 -14.47 7.72 -8.20
N VAL A 44 -14.46 7.90 -6.87
CA VAL A 44 -13.22 7.98 -6.10
C VAL A 44 -12.48 6.64 -6.14
N PHE A 45 -13.19 5.52 -5.93
CA PHE A 45 -12.61 4.18 -6.01
C PHE A 45 -11.97 3.91 -7.38
N ARG A 46 -12.69 4.25 -8.47
CA ARG A 46 -12.20 4.07 -9.84
C ARG A 46 -10.97 4.94 -10.12
N GLY A 47 -10.93 6.15 -9.56
CA GLY A 47 -9.76 7.03 -9.62
C GLY A 47 -8.52 6.45 -8.93
N THR A 48 -8.68 5.66 -7.87
CA THR A 48 -7.58 5.02 -7.14
C THR A 48 -7.12 3.66 -7.68
N LEU A 49 -7.87 3.03 -8.59
CA LEU A 49 -7.47 1.76 -9.23
C LEU A 49 -6.03 1.75 -9.80
N PRO A 50 -5.55 2.75 -10.57
CA PRO A 50 -4.16 2.74 -11.05
C PRO A 50 -3.14 2.72 -9.92
N PHE A 51 -3.43 3.42 -8.81
CA PHE A 51 -2.57 3.42 -7.63
C PHE A 51 -2.57 2.05 -6.92
N MET A 52 -3.73 1.41 -6.79
CA MET A 52 -3.85 0.05 -6.25
C MET A 52 -3.02 -0.96 -7.04
N VAL A 53 -3.02 -0.86 -8.38
CA VAL A 53 -2.22 -1.71 -9.25
C VAL A 53 -0.72 -1.50 -8.99
N LEU A 54 -0.27 -0.26 -8.91
CA LEU A 54 1.14 0.05 -8.61
C LEU A 54 1.56 -0.45 -7.22
N MET A 55 0.68 -0.34 -6.22
CA MET A 55 0.94 -0.90 -4.89
C MET A 55 1.03 -2.43 -4.91
N ALA A 56 0.12 -3.10 -5.62
CA ALA A 56 0.18 -4.56 -5.76
C ALA A 56 1.46 -5.01 -6.47
N LEU A 57 1.88 -4.29 -7.52
CA LEU A 57 3.16 -4.53 -8.18
C LEU A 57 4.34 -4.32 -7.22
N THR A 58 4.31 -3.25 -6.42
CA THR A 58 5.35 -2.99 -5.42
C THR A 58 5.41 -4.10 -4.37
N LEU A 59 4.26 -4.57 -3.88
CA LEU A 59 4.18 -5.70 -2.96
C LEU A 59 4.81 -6.96 -3.56
N VAL A 60 4.45 -7.31 -4.80
CA VAL A 60 5.02 -8.46 -5.51
C VAL A 60 6.54 -8.31 -5.68
N LEU A 61 7.01 -7.12 -6.04
CA LEU A 61 8.44 -6.83 -6.19
C LEU A 61 9.20 -6.97 -4.87
N VAL A 62 8.67 -6.44 -3.76
CA VAL A 62 9.32 -6.55 -2.45
C VAL A 62 9.33 -7.99 -1.95
N ILE A 63 8.26 -8.76 -2.21
CA ILE A 63 8.20 -10.19 -1.88
C ILE A 63 9.23 -10.98 -2.70
N ALA A 64 9.32 -10.72 -4.00
CA ALA A 64 10.26 -11.41 -4.89
C ALA A 64 11.73 -11.00 -4.67
N PHE A 65 11.96 -9.74 -4.26
CA PHE A 65 13.29 -9.17 -4.08
C PHE A 65 13.45 -8.53 -2.69
N PRO A 66 13.73 -9.33 -1.64
CA PRO A 66 13.92 -8.82 -0.27
C PRO A 66 15.06 -7.81 -0.11
N SER A 67 16.00 -7.80 -1.06
CA SER A 67 17.06 -6.80 -1.11
C SER A 67 16.52 -5.38 -1.25
N LEU A 68 15.35 -5.17 -1.86
CA LEU A 68 14.76 -3.84 -2.04
C LEU A 68 14.46 -3.14 -0.70
N SER A 69 14.00 -3.90 0.30
CA SER A 69 13.69 -3.35 1.63
C SER A 69 14.89 -3.34 2.58
N THR A 70 15.87 -4.22 2.36
CA THR A 70 16.99 -4.45 3.30
C THR A 70 18.29 -3.79 2.88
N TRP A 71 18.43 -3.41 1.60
CA TRP A 71 19.64 -2.79 1.08
C TRP A 71 19.96 -1.47 1.78
N LEU A 72 19.05 -0.49 1.75
CA LEU A 72 19.31 0.82 2.35
C LEU A 72 19.60 0.74 3.86
N PRO A 73 18.82 0.01 4.69
CA PRO A 73 19.14 -0.17 6.11
C PRO A 73 20.47 -0.86 6.38
N ARG A 74 20.95 -1.70 5.45
CA ARG A 74 22.29 -2.33 5.55
C ARG A 74 23.42 -1.34 5.26
N TYR A 75 23.19 -0.32 4.43
CA TYR A 75 24.19 0.70 4.10
C TYR A 75 24.26 1.85 5.11
N VAL A 76 23.17 2.13 5.83
CA VAL A 76 23.09 3.24 6.81
C VAL A 76 23.46 2.78 8.23
N ARG A 77 23.53 1.46 8.47
CA ARG A 77 24.09 0.87 9.71
C ARG A 77 25.61 0.83 9.69
#